data_AF-A0A3A6MXA4-F1
#
_entry.id   AF-A0A3A6MXA4-F1
#
_cell.length_a   1.000
_cell.length_b   1.000
_cell.length_c   1.000
_cell.angle_alpha   90.00
_cell.angle_beta   90.00
_cell.angle_gamma   90.00
#
_symmetry.space_group_name_H-M   'P 1'
#
loop_
_entity.id
_entity.type
_entity.pdbx_description
1 polymer ?
#
loop_
_entity_poly.entity_id
_entity_poly.type
_entity_poly.pdbx_seq_one_letter_code
_entity_poly.pdbx_strand_id
1 'polypeptide(L)'
;MEARYWLYAEEFQKHREAVAGREPIRVEIMDQKEKVWKQARIVVFEQAAEGSEPAGLLGPFGEPFAQGKYYVKVLEELLSPLEDEE
;
A
#
# COMPACT_ATOMS: atom_id res chain seq x y z
N MET A 1 16.39 0.23 -1.42
CA MET A 1 15.65 -0.23 -0.22
C MET A 1 14.65 -1.26 -0.70
N GLU A 2 14.52 -2.38 0.00
CA GLU A 2 13.49 -3.38 -0.31
C GLU A 2 12.12 -2.82 0.08
N ALA A 3 11.10 -3.04 -0.76
CA ALA A 3 9.75 -2.59 -0.46
C ALA A 3 9.14 -3.52 0.59
N ARG A 4 8.71 -2.95 1.73
CA ARG A 4 7.98 -3.67 2.77
C ARG A 4 6.56 -3.99 2.31
N TYR A 5 5.94 -3.04 1.62
CA TYR A 5 4.57 -3.14 1.14
C TYR A 5 4.50 -3.00 -0.38
N TRP A 6 3.61 -3.75 -1.00
CA TRP A 6 3.23 -3.53 -2.40
C TRP A 6 1.80 -3.08 -2.53
N LEU A 7 1.55 -2.21 -3.50
CA LEU A 7 0.22 -1.73 -3.87
C LEU A 7 0.06 -1.84 -5.37
N TYR A 8 -1.15 -2.11 -5.84
CA TYR A 8 -1.44 -2.02 -7.27
C TYR A 8 -1.44 -0.56 -7.72
N ALA A 9 -0.75 -0.29 -8.83
CA ALA A 9 -0.69 1.02 -9.45
C ALA A 9 -2.08 1.56 -9.76
N GLU A 10 -2.96 0.69 -10.25
CA GLU A 10 -4.30 1.10 -10.68
C GLU A 10 -5.12 1.64 -9.50
N GLU A 11 -5.12 0.93 -8.37
CA GLU A 11 -5.75 1.39 -7.13
C GLU A 11 -5.10 2.69 -6.62
N PHE A 12 -3.77 2.76 -6.66
CA PHE A 12 -3.05 3.98 -6.29
C PHE A 12 -3.45 5.18 -7.17
N GLN A 13 -3.59 4.99 -8.49
CA GLN A 13 -3.98 6.06 -9.41
C GLN A 13 -5.42 6.53 -9.17
N LYS A 14 -6.34 5.64 -8.78
CA LYS A 14 -7.73 6.00 -8.39
C LYS A 14 -7.76 6.95 -7.18
N HIS A 15 -6.72 6.93 -6.35
CA HIS A 15 -6.59 7.75 -5.14
C HIS A 15 -5.54 8.86 -5.24
N ARG A 16 -5.10 9.23 -6.45
CA ARG A 16 -3.97 10.16 -6.65
C ARG A 16 -4.17 11.52 -5.96
N GLU A 17 -5.39 12.05 -5.97
CA GLU A 17 -5.71 13.34 -5.32
C GLU A 17 -5.56 13.25 -3.79
N ALA A 18 -6.10 12.19 -3.19
CA ALA A 18 -5.97 11.92 -1.75
C ALA A 18 -4.50 11.70 -1.35
N VAL A 19 -3.72 11.00 -2.17
CA VAL A 19 -2.26 10.82 -1.93
C VAL A 19 -1.54 12.16 -1.96
N ALA A 20 -1.81 13.02 -2.94
CA ALA A 20 -1.21 14.35 -3.01
C ALA A 20 -1.60 15.22 -1.81
N GLY A 21 -2.83 15.08 -1.32
CA GLY A 21 -3.33 15.74 -0.11
C GLY A 21 -2.84 15.15 1.22
N ARG A 22 -2.09 14.04 1.19
CA ARG A 22 -1.70 13.23 2.37
C ARG A 22 -2.92 12.75 3.17
N GLU A 23 -4.01 12.53 2.48
CA GLU A 23 -5.23 12.00 3.06
C GLU A 23 -5.15 10.47 3.14
N PRO A 24 -5.75 9.88 4.18
CA PRO A 24 -5.77 8.44 4.34
C PRO A 24 -6.72 7.78 3.33
N ILE A 25 -6.24 6.75 2.65
CA ILE A 25 -6.95 5.99 1.62
C ILE A 25 -7.15 4.55 2.08
N ARG A 26 -8.23 3.90 1.63
CA ARG A 26 -8.51 2.49 1.88
C ARG A 26 -8.15 1.69 0.64
N VAL A 27 -7.10 0.89 0.71
CA VAL A 27 -6.60 0.11 -0.43
C VAL A 27 -6.08 -1.24 0.04
N GLU A 28 -5.91 -2.17 -0.90
CA GLU A 28 -5.24 -3.43 -0.64
C GLU A 28 -3.72 -3.25 -0.71
N ILE A 29 -3.02 -3.77 0.30
CA ILE A 29 -1.56 -3.77 0.38
C ILE A 29 -1.06 -5.20 0.62
N MET A 30 0.06 -5.56 0.01
CA MET A 30 0.74 -6.82 0.27
C MET A 30 1.86 -6.60 1.28
N ASP A 31 1.80 -7.21 2.46
CA ASP A 31 2.95 -7.26 3.37
C ASP A 31 3.94 -8.32 2.87
N GLN A 32 5.17 -7.92 2.52
CA GLN A 32 6.18 -8.84 1.98
C GLN A 32 6.75 -9.83 3.00
N LYS A 33 6.68 -9.52 4.30
CA LYS A 33 7.13 -10.44 5.36
C LYS A 33 6.13 -11.58 5.54
N GLU A 34 4.85 -11.26 5.53
CA GLU A 34 3.78 -12.25 5.71
C GLU A 34 3.34 -12.90 4.39
N LYS A 35 3.63 -12.22 3.26
CA LYS A 35 3.19 -12.61 1.92
C LYS A 35 1.67 -12.69 1.78
N VAL A 36 0.97 -11.83 2.50
CA VAL A 36 -0.50 -11.76 2.54
C VAL A 36 -0.96 -10.40 2.03
N TRP A 37 -2.03 -10.43 1.22
CA TRP A 37 -2.77 -9.25 0.82
C TRP A 37 -3.80 -8.91 1.90
N LYS A 38 -3.76 -7.66 2.35
CA LYS A 38 -4.62 -7.14 3.41
C LYS A 38 -5.26 -5.85 2.95
N GLN A 39 -6.51 -5.63 3.32
CA GLN A 39 -7.12 -4.32 3.16
C GLN A 39 -6.63 -3.42 4.30
N ALA A 40 -6.23 -2.19 4.00
CA ALA A 40 -5.73 -1.29 5.03
C ALA A 40 -6.11 0.14 4.74
N ARG A 41 -6.24 0.94 5.81
CA ARG A 41 -6.27 2.39 5.74
C ARG A 41 -4.84 2.89 5.87
N ILE A 42 -4.33 3.53 4.82
CA ILE A 42 -2.94 3.98 4.75
C ILE A 42 -2.83 5.44 4.35
N VAL A 43 -1.70 6.05 4.66
CA VAL A 43 -1.26 7.32 4.06
C VAL A 43 0.00 7.05 3.25
N VAL A 44 0.04 7.56 2.01
CA VAL A 44 1.20 7.40 1.12
C VAL A 44 2.02 8.69 1.07
N PHE A 45 3.34 8.55 1.07
CA PHE A 45 4.30 9.63 1.01
C PHE A 45 5.31 9.38 -0.12
N GLU A 46 5.79 10.45 -0.75
CA GLU A 46 6.86 10.37 -1.76
C GLU A 46 8.27 10.29 -1.14
N GLN A 47 8.37 10.56 0.16
CA GLN A 47 9.62 10.49 0.94
C GLN A 47 9.34 9.82 2.29
N ALA A 48 10.39 9.32 2.93
CA ALA A 48 10.29 8.72 4.25
C ALA A 48 9.69 9.71 5.26
N ALA A 49 8.59 9.31 5.89
CA ALA A 49 7.93 10.00 6.98
C ALA A 49 7.98 9.16 8.27
N GLU A 50 7.74 9.79 9.42
CA GLU A 50 7.77 9.11 10.71
C GLU A 50 6.72 7.97 10.78
N GLY A 51 7.22 6.76 11.06
CA GLY A 51 6.41 5.54 11.12
C GLY A 51 5.91 5.07 9.75
N SER A 52 6.50 5.56 8.65
CA SER A 52 6.23 5.05 7.30
C SER A 52 7.31 4.07 6.86
N GLU A 53 6.89 3.05 6.12
CA GLU A 53 7.74 1.97 5.62
C GLU A 53 7.85 2.07 4.09
N PRO A 54 8.98 1.65 3.48
CA PRO A 54 9.16 1.72 2.03
C PRO A 54 8.13 0.85 1.31
N ALA A 55 7.52 1.41 0.27
CA ALA A 55 6.53 0.74 -0.55
C ALA A 55 6.91 0.74 -2.03
N GLY A 56 6.41 -0.26 -2.73
CA GLY A 56 6.51 -0.39 -4.16
C GLY A 56 5.14 -0.43 -4.81
N LEU A 57 5.08 0.00 -6.08
CA LEU A 57 3.89 -0.21 -6.89
C LEU A 57 4.08 -1.38 -7.86
N LEU A 58 3.03 -2.18 -7.98
CA LEU A 58 2.88 -3.27 -8.93
C LEU A 58 2.02 -2.80 -10.10
N GLY A 59 2.45 -3.09 -11.31
CA GLY A 59 1.69 -2.90 -12.53
C GLY A 59 0.62 -3.97 -12.70
N PRO A 60 -0.03 -4.00 -13.87
CA PRO A 60 -0.90 -5.10 -14.26
C PRO A 60 -0.17 -6.44 -14.08
N PHE A 61 -0.88 -7.47 -13.63
CA PHE A 61 -0.34 -8.82 -13.41
C PHE A 61 0.75 -8.95 -12.33
N GLY A 62 0.96 -7.93 -11.49
CA GLY A 62 1.88 -8.02 -10.35
C GLY A 62 3.34 -7.75 -10.70
N GLU A 63 3.63 -7.11 -11.83
CA GLU A 63 5.00 -6.74 -12.20
C GLU A 63 5.47 -5.47 -11.45
N PRO A 64 6.58 -5.50 -10.70
CA PRO A 64 7.06 -4.32 -9.98
C PRO A 64 7.60 -3.26 -10.95
N PHE A 65 7.09 -2.03 -10.88
CA PHE A 65 7.54 -0.93 -11.77
C PHE A 65 8.01 0.33 -11.02
N ALA A 66 7.72 0.44 -9.72
CA ALA A 66 8.14 1.58 -8.89
C ALA A 66 8.56 1.13 -7.49
N GLN A 67 9.60 0.31 -7.39
CA GLN A 67 10.11 -0.16 -6.10
C GLN A 67 10.82 0.96 -5.33
N GLY A 68 10.38 1.20 -4.08
CA GLY A 68 11.04 2.14 -3.16
C GLY A 68 10.89 3.62 -3.52
N LYS A 69 9.96 3.97 -4.40
CA LYS A 69 9.62 5.37 -4.72
C LYS A 69 8.64 6.00 -3.74
N TYR A 70 7.93 5.18 -2.99
CA TYR A 70 6.89 5.62 -2.07
C TYR A 70 7.13 5.04 -0.69
N TYR A 71 6.51 5.65 0.31
CA TYR A 71 6.49 5.20 1.68
C TYR A 71 5.04 5.17 2.14
N VAL A 72 4.66 4.15 2.90
CA VAL A 72 3.30 4.01 3.41
C VAL A 72 3.30 3.95 4.93
N LYS A 73 2.37 4.67 5.54
CA LYS A 73 2.04 4.52 6.94
C LYS A 73 0.71 3.82 7.05
N VAL A 74 0.72 2.60 7.58
CA VAL A 74 -0.50 1.86 7.88
C VAL A 74 -1.11 2.47 9.14
N LEU A 75 -2.34 2.97 9.02
CA LEU A 75 -3.10 3.51 10.15
C LEU A 75 -3.94 2.41 10.80
N GLU A 76 -4.56 1.56 9.99
CA GLU A 76 -5.43 0.49 10.42
C GLU A 76 -5.39 -0.65 9.39
N GLU A 77 -5.15 -1.87 9.84
CA GLU A 77 -5.37 -3.08 9.06
C GLU A 77 -6.86 -3.44 9.17
N LEU A 78 -7.53 -3.54 8.03
CA LEU A 78 -8.91 -4.00 7.95
C LEU A 78 -8.85 -5.50 7.64
N LEU A 79 -9.61 -6.30 8.37
CA LEU A 79 -9.76 -7.73 8.09
C LEU A 79 -10.00 -7.90 6.59
N SER A 80 -9.19 -8.74 5.95
CA SER A 80 -9.42 -9.08 4.54
C SER A 80 -10.81 -9.69 4.44
N PRO A 81 -11.59 -9.40 3.37
CA PRO A 81 -12.93 -9.98 3.20
C PRO A 81 -12.95 -11.52 3.12
N LEU A 82 -11.80 -12.17 3.19
CA LEU A 82 -11.62 -13.63 3.23
C LEU A 82 -11.64 -14.21 4.67
N GLU A 83 -11.77 -13.40 5.73
CA GLU A 83 -11.91 -13.87 7.12
C GLU A 83 -13.38 -13.89 7.62
N ASP A 84 -14.34 -13.95 6.70
CA ASP A 84 -15.75 -14.25 7.00
C ASP A 84 -16.18 -15.48 6.19
N GLU A 85 -15.58 -16.65 6.45
CA GLU A 85 -16.22 -17.95 6.22
C GLU A 85 -15.53 -19.07 7.02
N GLU A 86 -16.28 -19.59 8.00
CA GLU A 86 -16.10 -20.73 8.94
C GLU A 86 -15.40 -20.53 10.29
#